data_AF-A0A437DCS6-F1
#
_entry.id   AF-A0A437DCS6-F1
#
_cell.length_a   1.000
_cell.length_b   1.000
_cell.length_c   1.000
_cell.angle_alpha   90.00
_cell.angle_beta   90.00
_cell.angle_gamma   90.00
#
_symmetry.space_group_name_H-M   'P 1'
#
loop_
_entity.id
_entity.type
_entity.pdbx_description
1 polymer ?
#
loop_
_entity_poly.entity_id
_entity_poly.type
_entity_poly.pdbx_seq_one_letter_code
_entity_poly.pdbx_strand_id
1 'polypeptide(L)'
;MDIEPPFKEDQVIQLVNSIFSKKSWDSLAEAFSVASASAALSNNRFHVPVLVNTQGPATVSHSQPTLQLLVTDVLSRPLRSANVLLESAHAVPSKSVVLSQAPFTLKNDVFELNFMAKQPASGYYQFSVAVTGDSRLVANQVELKVKVSTEVAVTNMDLSVVDKDQSIGTKTTRVDYPSKAKSSFTADSHQNFAMSFQLVDVNTGLELIPHQTFVRLHNQKTGQEVVFVAEPDSKNQYKFELDTAERKSEFDSMSGTYSLYLIVGDATLENPILWNVADVVLKFVDEEAPAAVQSKTLYVPKPEIQHLFREPEKKPPTVVSNTFTGLVLSPLLLLLILWLKLGANISNFSFSPSTILFHAGHAALLGLMYVYWTHLNMFQTLKYLAIVGGVTFLAGNRMLAQKAVKRMEKK
;
A
#
# COMPACT_ATOMS: atom_id res chain seq x y z
N MET A 1 36.15 62.38 -37.43
CA MET A 1 36.56 61.36 -36.46
C MET A 1 35.31 60.95 -35.73
N ASP A 2 34.84 59.73 -35.93
CA ASP A 2 33.66 59.24 -35.21
C ASP A 2 34.08 59.02 -33.75
N ILE A 3 33.48 59.79 -32.84
CA ILE A 3 33.74 59.70 -31.41
C ILE A 3 33.02 58.45 -30.90
N GLU A 4 33.74 57.61 -30.15
CA GLU A 4 33.16 56.44 -29.49
C GLU A 4 32.04 56.89 -28.53
N PRO A 5 30.83 56.32 -28.65
CA PRO A 5 29.72 56.70 -27.79
C PRO A 5 30.04 56.31 -26.33
N PRO A 6 29.61 57.10 -25.33
CA PRO A 6 29.98 56.92 -23.91
C PRO A 6 29.20 55.77 -23.25
N PHE A 7 29.00 54.66 -23.95
CA PHE A 7 28.39 53.44 -23.42
C PHE A 7 29.47 52.44 -23.03
N LYS A 8 29.45 52.00 -21.77
CA LYS A 8 30.28 50.87 -21.33
C LYS A 8 29.70 49.55 -21.84
N GLU A 9 30.53 48.52 -21.96
CA GLU A 9 30.12 47.18 -22.36
C GLU A 9 28.90 46.68 -21.58
N ASP A 10 28.93 46.74 -20.24
CA ASP A 10 27.81 46.32 -19.38
C ASP A 10 26.48 47.03 -19.71
N GLN A 11 26.55 48.31 -20.08
CA GLN A 11 25.35 49.08 -20.43
C GLN A 11 24.78 48.65 -21.78
N VAL A 12 25.63 48.25 -22.72
CA VAL A 12 25.19 47.66 -24.00
C VAL A 12 24.53 46.32 -23.75
N ILE A 13 25.08 45.48 -22.88
CA ILE A 13 24.50 44.18 -22.52
C ILE A 13 23.12 44.35 -21.87
N GLN A 14 22.99 45.29 -20.92
CA GLN A 14 21.69 45.61 -20.30
C GLN A 14 20.67 46.10 -21.32
N LEU A 15 21.09 46.93 -22.27
CA LEU A 15 20.24 47.43 -23.34
C LEU A 15 19.76 46.29 -24.25
N VAL A 16 20.67 45.42 -24.70
CA VAL A 16 20.34 44.23 -25.50
C VAL A 16 19.34 43.35 -24.78
N ASN A 17 19.60 43.02 -23.51
CA ASN A 17 18.69 42.22 -22.69
C ASN A 17 17.31 42.89 -22.55
N SER A 18 17.24 44.22 -22.39
CA SER A 18 15.97 44.93 -22.32
C SER A 18 15.18 44.85 -23.63
N ILE A 19 15.84 45.05 -24.78
CA ILE A 19 15.23 45.00 -26.11
C ILE A 19 14.67 43.61 -26.40
N PHE A 20 15.43 42.56 -26.09
CA PHE A 20 15.05 41.17 -26.39
C PHE A 20 14.32 40.44 -25.25
N SER A 21 14.08 41.10 -24.11
CA SER A 21 13.29 40.53 -23.01
C SER A 21 11.81 40.36 -23.37
N LYS A 22 11.27 41.20 -24.27
CA LYS A 22 9.86 41.19 -24.65
C LYS A 22 9.59 40.11 -25.70
N LYS A 23 8.77 39.10 -25.35
CA LYS A 23 8.40 37.98 -26.24
C LYS A 23 7.22 38.29 -27.17
N SER A 24 6.46 39.34 -26.90
CA SER A 24 5.27 39.74 -27.67
C SER A 24 5.23 41.26 -27.81
N TRP A 25 4.81 41.75 -28.97
CA TRP A 25 4.73 43.18 -29.26
C TRP A 25 3.28 43.59 -29.46
N ASP A 26 2.88 44.72 -28.89
CA ASP A 26 1.47 45.18 -28.89
C ASP A 26 1.11 45.92 -30.19
N SER A 27 2.13 46.33 -30.95
CA SER A 27 1.96 47.05 -32.23
C SER A 27 3.06 46.72 -33.23
N LEU A 28 2.76 46.92 -34.52
CA LEU A 28 3.75 46.79 -35.59
C LEU A 28 4.89 47.81 -35.45
N ALA A 29 4.61 49.01 -34.94
CA ALA A 29 5.62 50.05 -34.73
C ALA A 29 6.64 49.66 -33.64
N GLU A 30 6.18 48.96 -32.61
CA GLU A 30 7.06 48.41 -31.57
C GLU A 30 7.95 47.30 -32.15
N ALA A 31 7.36 46.35 -32.89
CA ALA A 31 8.12 45.31 -33.57
C ALA A 31 9.16 45.88 -34.56
N PHE A 32 8.80 46.94 -35.30
CA PHE A 32 9.70 47.64 -36.20
C PHE A 32 10.86 48.33 -35.45
N SER A 33 10.57 48.92 -34.29
CA SER A 33 11.58 49.56 -33.43
C SER A 33 12.61 48.54 -32.92
N VAL A 34 12.14 47.36 -32.49
CA VAL A 34 13.00 46.25 -32.07
C VAL A 34 13.87 45.78 -33.24
N ALA A 35 13.28 45.51 -34.41
CA ALA A 35 14.03 45.09 -35.59
C ALA A 35 15.08 46.13 -36.05
N SER A 36 14.74 47.42 -35.98
CA SER A 36 15.66 48.52 -36.29
C SER A 36 16.81 48.57 -35.29
N ALA A 37 16.53 48.39 -34.00
CA ALA A 37 17.55 48.30 -32.96
C ALA A 37 18.46 47.08 -33.16
N SER A 38 17.92 45.91 -33.50
CA SER A 38 18.70 44.71 -33.81
C SER A 38 19.62 44.93 -35.01
N ALA A 39 19.14 45.58 -36.07
CA ALA A 39 19.97 45.92 -37.23
C ALA A 39 21.11 46.90 -36.89
N ALA A 40 20.83 47.90 -36.05
CA ALA A 40 21.82 48.87 -35.60
C ALA A 40 22.90 48.24 -34.70
N LEU A 41 22.51 47.25 -33.87
CA LEU A 41 23.42 46.51 -32.99
C LEU A 41 24.27 45.49 -33.76
N SER A 42 23.70 44.80 -34.77
CA SER A 42 24.41 43.82 -35.62
C SER A 42 25.51 44.47 -36.47
N ASN A 43 25.30 45.70 -36.97
CA ASN A 43 26.26 46.40 -37.85
C ASN A 43 26.95 47.61 -37.17
N ASN A 44 27.14 47.55 -35.86
CA ASN A 44 27.72 48.65 -35.11
C ASN A 44 29.25 48.76 -35.33
N ARG A 45 29.79 49.99 -35.31
CA ARG A 45 31.24 50.25 -35.45
C ARG A 45 32.03 50.10 -34.14
N PHE A 46 31.36 50.09 -33.00
CA PHE A 46 31.98 50.08 -31.67
C PHE A 46 31.68 48.79 -30.91
N HIS A 47 30.39 48.48 -30.67
CA HIS A 47 29.97 47.31 -29.88
C HIS A 47 28.97 46.45 -30.64
N VAL A 48 29.33 45.19 -30.90
CA VAL A 48 28.52 44.18 -31.59
C VAL A 48 28.22 43.04 -30.60
N PRO A 49 26.99 42.93 -30.09
CA PRO A 49 26.64 41.88 -29.13
C PRO A 49 26.64 40.49 -29.77
N VAL A 50 27.23 39.53 -29.05
CA VAL A 50 27.31 38.13 -29.48
C VAL A 50 26.31 37.27 -28.72
N LEU A 51 25.70 36.32 -29.44
CA LEU A 51 24.84 35.29 -28.87
C LEU A 51 25.50 33.92 -29.09
N VAL A 52 25.74 33.20 -28.00
CA VAL A 52 26.26 31.82 -28.01
C VAL A 52 25.17 30.89 -27.50
N ASN A 53 24.64 30.06 -28.39
CA ASN A 53 23.64 29.06 -28.05
C ASN A 53 24.15 27.65 -28.38
N THR A 54 23.74 26.65 -27.62
CA THR A 54 24.01 25.25 -28.00
C THR A 54 23.07 24.84 -29.14
N GLN A 55 23.60 24.14 -30.13
CA GLN A 55 22.78 23.54 -31.16
C GLN A 55 22.18 22.24 -30.63
N GLY A 56 20.93 22.32 -30.20
CA GLY A 56 20.26 21.22 -29.49
C GLY A 56 20.60 21.17 -27.99
N PRO A 57 20.34 20.05 -27.31
CA PRO A 57 20.66 19.87 -25.91
C PRO A 57 22.16 20.04 -25.65
N ALA A 58 22.53 20.73 -24.57
CA ALA A 58 23.93 20.86 -24.13
C ALA A 58 24.43 19.54 -23.51
N THR A 59 24.47 18.48 -24.32
CA THR A 59 24.79 17.11 -23.91
C THR A 59 25.82 16.51 -24.84
N VAL A 60 26.78 15.78 -24.30
CA VAL A 60 27.76 15.01 -25.08
C VAL A 60 27.82 13.59 -24.55
N SER A 61 28.09 12.62 -25.44
CA SER A 61 28.22 11.21 -25.10
C SER A 61 29.12 10.48 -26.09
N HIS A 62 29.35 9.19 -25.90
CA HIS A 62 30.15 8.40 -26.84
C HIS A 62 29.52 8.32 -28.25
N SER A 63 28.18 8.34 -28.35
CA SER A 63 27.46 8.37 -29.63
C SER A 63 27.46 9.77 -30.26
N GLN A 64 27.45 10.83 -29.43
CA GLN A 64 27.50 12.24 -29.84
C GLN A 64 28.64 12.99 -29.13
N PRO A 65 29.90 12.82 -29.57
CA PRO A 65 31.07 13.28 -28.81
C PRO A 65 31.35 14.78 -28.90
N THR A 66 30.73 15.46 -29.87
CA THR A 66 30.97 16.86 -30.19
C THR A 66 29.90 17.76 -29.61
N LEU A 67 30.30 18.74 -28.79
CA LEU A 67 29.46 19.87 -28.42
C LEU A 67 29.40 20.85 -29.59
N GLN A 68 28.19 21.22 -30.00
CA GLN A 68 27.94 22.14 -31.11
C GLN A 68 27.42 23.47 -30.57
N LEU A 69 28.12 24.56 -30.89
CA LEU A 69 27.75 25.93 -30.53
C LEU A 69 27.41 26.74 -31.78
N LEU A 70 26.26 27.40 -31.75
CA LEU A 70 25.86 28.39 -32.72
C LEU A 70 26.24 29.77 -32.17
N VAL A 71 27.20 30.42 -32.83
CA VAL A 71 27.67 31.76 -32.48
C VAL A 71 27.18 32.75 -33.52
N THR A 72 26.27 33.63 -33.11
CA THR A 72 25.54 34.53 -34.01
C THR A 72 25.53 35.96 -33.51
N ASP A 73 25.24 36.89 -34.41
CA ASP A 73 24.84 38.24 -34.04
C ASP A 73 23.37 38.28 -33.54
N VAL A 74 22.93 39.46 -33.10
CA VAL A 74 21.55 39.70 -32.65
C VAL A 74 20.47 39.50 -33.73
N LEU A 75 20.84 39.34 -35.00
CA LEU A 75 19.95 38.99 -36.11
C LEU A 75 20.04 37.50 -36.50
N SER A 76 20.65 36.67 -35.65
CA SER A 76 20.88 35.24 -35.89
C SER A 76 21.73 34.93 -37.12
N ARG A 77 22.61 35.86 -37.53
CA ARG A 77 23.58 35.63 -38.61
C ARG A 77 24.85 34.99 -38.03
N PRO A 78 25.38 33.91 -38.63
CA PRO A 78 26.53 33.20 -38.09
C PRO A 78 27.82 34.03 -38.20
N LEU A 79 28.57 34.11 -37.10
CA LEU A 79 29.83 34.86 -37.03
C LEU A 79 31.01 33.97 -37.47
N ARG A 80 31.15 33.77 -38.79
CA ARG A 80 32.15 32.87 -39.39
C ARG A 80 33.61 33.24 -39.12
N SER A 81 33.89 34.53 -38.90
CA SER A 81 35.25 35.03 -38.63
C SER A 81 35.60 35.05 -37.15
N ALA A 82 34.70 34.63 -36.26
CA ALA A 82 34.95 34.57 -34.83
C ALA A 82 35.78 33.33 -34.46
N ASN A 83 36.66 33.48 -33.48
CA ASN A 83 37.43 32.42 -32.86
C ASN A 83 36.77 32.08 -31.51
N VAL A 84 36.21 30.88 -31.40
CA VAL A 84 35.56 30.41 -30.17
C VAL A 84 36.54 29.53 -29.40
N LEU A 85 36.84 29.91 -28.17
CA LEU A 85 37.78 29.24 -27.30
C LEU A 85 37.07 28.77 -26.02
N LEU A 86 37.27 27.51 -25.65
CA LEU A 86 36.96 27.04 -24.30
C LEU A 86 38.09 27.51 -23.37
N GLU A 87 37.83 28.48 -22.51
CA GLU A 87 38.80 28.93 -21.50
C GLU A 87 39.03 27.84 -20.46
N SER A 88 37.94 27.27 -19.94
CA SER A 88 37.97 26.16 -19.00
C SER A 88 36.67 25.34 -19.04
N ALA A 89 36.78 24.04 -18.80
CA ALA A 89 35.68 23.16 -18.44
C ALA A 89 36.01 22.49 -17.12
N HIS A 90 35.20 22.75 -16.10
CA HIS A 90 35.36 22.16 -14.77
C HIS A 90 34.17 21.28 -14.41
N ALA A 91 34.45 20.16 -13.73
CA ALA A 91 33.42 19.29 -13.20
C ALA A 91 32.67 20.01 -12.07
N VAL A 92 31.35 20.08 -12.13
CA VAL A 92 30.53 20.79 -11.13
C VAL A 92 30.74 20.25 -9.69
N PRO A 93 30.84 18.92 -9.45
CA PRO A 93 30.98 18.39 -8.10
C PRO A 93 32.36 18.66 -7.47
N SER A 94 33.44 18.45 -8.24
CA SER A 94 34.82 18.51 -7.74
C SER A 94 35.53 19.83 -8.01
N LYS A 95 34.96 20.69 -8.86
CA LYS A 95 35.58 21.92 -9.41
C LYS A 95 36.93 21.69 -10.10
N SER A 96 37.26 20.43 -10.43
CA SER A 96 38.50 20.09 -11.14
C SER A 96 38.38 20.46 -12.61
N VAL A 97 39.40 21.12 -13.15
CA VAL A 97 39.49 21.45 -14.58
C VAL A 97 39.84 20.19 -15.37
N VAL A 98 39.00 19.82 -16.34
CA VAL A 98 39.19 18.66 -17.22
C VAL A 98 39.78 19.05 -18.57
N LEU A 99 39.40 20.22 -19.07
CA LEU A 99 39.92 20.78 -20.31
C LEU A 99 40.06 22.30 -20.17
N SER A 100 41.12 22.87 -20.71
CA SER A 100 41.33 24.32 -20.74
C SER A 100 42.01 24.72 -22.05
N GLN A 101 41.78 25.97 -22.45
CA GLN A 101 42.40 26.58 -23.64
C GLN A 101 42.22 25.75 -24.92
N ALA A 102 41.01 25.21 -25.14
CA ALA A 102 40.72 24.36 -26.30
C ALA A 102 39.89 25.12 -27.35
N PRO A 103 40.37 25.25 -28.60
CA PRO A 103 39.63 25.95 -29.64
C PRO A 103 38.48 25.09 -30.19
N PHE A 104 37.35 25.72 -30.49
CA PHE A 104 36.29 25.10 -31.28
C PHE A 104 36.63 25.19 -32.78
N THR A 105 36.25 24.17 -33.54
CA THR A 105 36.45 24.13 -34.99
C THR A 105 35.17 24.50 -35.72
N LEU A 106 35.22 25.50 -36.61
CA LEU A 106 34.06 25.89 -37.41
C LEU A 106 33.80 24.87 -38.53
N LYS A 107 32.60 24.27 -38.55
CA LYS A 107 32.08 23.45 -39.64
C LYS A 107 30.63 23.82 -39.93
N ASN A 108 30.30 24.09 -41.21
CA ASN A 108 28.93 24.39 -41.65
C ASN A 108 28.19 25.41 -40.76
N ASP A 109 28.83 26.54 -40.46
CA ASP A 109 28.31 27.64 -39.61
C ASP A 109 28.15 27.31 -38.12
N VAL A 110 28.69 26.18 -37.66
CA VAL A 110 28.62 25.71 -36.27
C VAL A 110 30.02 25.48 -35.72
N PHE A 111 30.26 25.90 -34.48
CA PHE A 111 31.51 25.67 -33.78
C PHE A 111 31.45 24.35 -33.01
N GLU A 112 32.30 23.39 -33.37
CA GLU A 112 32.33 22.06 -32.78
C GLU A 112 33.54 21.88 -31.86
N LEU A 113 33.33 21.26 -30.70
CA LEU A 113 34.39 20.79 -29.81
C LEU A 113 34.14 19.34 -29.39
N ASN A 114 35.08 18.45 -29.70
CA ASN A 114 35.04 17.06 -29.21
C ASN A 114 35.53 17.01 -27.76
N PHE A 115 34.60 17.14 -26.81
CA PHE A 115 34.91 17.07 -25.38
C PHE A 115 35.21 15.63 -24.92
N MET A 116 34.57 14.63 -25.54
CA MET A 116 34.75 13.21 -25.21
C MET A 116 36.16 12.69 -25.52
N ALA A 117 36.94 13.38 -26.35
CA ALA A 117 38.35 13.05 -26.60
C ALA A 117 39.22 13.05 -25.32
N LYS A 118 38.79 13.72 -24.25
CA LYS A 118 39.46 13.71 -22.94
C LYS A 118 38.98 12.62 -21.99
N GLN A 119 38.04 11.78 -22.42
CA GLN A 119 37.41 10.74 -21.60
C GLN A 119 36.92 11.28 -20.24
N PRO A 120 36.09 12.34 -20.24
CA PRO A 120 35.51 12.85 -19.00
C PRO A 120 34.62 11.77 -18.36
N ALA A 121 34.58 11.74 -17.02
CA ALA A 121 33.60 10.93 -16.31
C ALA A 121 32.18 11.42 -16.59
N SER A 122 31.18 10.55 -16.49
CA SER A 122 29.78 10.95 -16.62
C SER A 122 29.41 11.96 -15.53
N GLY A 123 28.71 13.04 -15.88
CA GLY A 123 28.40 14.09 -14.93
C GLY A 123 28.03 15.43 -15.56
N TYR A 124 27.93 16.45 -14.71
CA TYR A 124 27.70 17.83 -15.15
C TYR A 124 28.99 18.63 -15.10
N TYR A 125 29.21 19.41 -16.15
CA TYR A 125 30.39 20.24 -16.34
C TYR A 125 29.97 21.68 -16.63
N GLN A 126 30.72 22.62 -16.10
CA GLN A 126 30.54 24.04 -16.36
C GLN A 126 31.65 24.49 -17.31
N PHE A 127 31.24 25.00 -18.47
CA PHE A 127 32.11 25.45 -19.55
C PHE A 127 32.13 26.98 -19.54
N SER A 128 33.32 27.57 -19.50
CA SER A 128 33.56 29.00 -19.74
C SER A 128 34.07 29.15 -21.16
N VAL A 129 33.25 29.73 -22.03
CA VAL A 129 33.53 29.91 -23.46
C VAL A 129 33.76 31.38 -23.74
N ALA A 130 34.85 31.70 -24.44
CA ALA A 130 35.17 33.04 -24.91
C ALA A 130 35.12 33.10 -26.44
N VAL A 131 34.49 34.13 -26.96
CA VAL A 131 34.43 34.44 -28.39
C VAL A 131 35.36 35.62 -28.67
N THR A 132 36.32 35.43 -29.56
CA THR A 132 37.35 36.42 -29.90
C THR A 132 37.43 36.61 -31.41
N GLY A 133 38.22 37.57 -31.89
CA GLY A 133 38.44 37.82 -33.31
C GLY A 133 38.25 39.29 -33.67
N ASP A 134 37.02 39.80 -33.53
CA ASP A 134 36.70 41.22 -33.71
C ASP A 134 36.70 41.93 -32.35
N SER A 135 37.44 43.03 -32.23
CA SER A 135 37.57 43.80 -30.98
C SER A 135 36.27 44.49 -30.56
N ARG A 136 35.27 44.53 -31.44
CA ARG A 136 33.95 45.12 -31.19
C ARG A 136 33.00 44.16 -30.49
N LEU A 137 33.32 42.87 -30.39
CA LEU A 137 32.41 41.88 -29.82
C LEU A 137 32.21 42.11 -28.33
N VAL A 138 30.95 42.24 -27.90
CA VAL A 138 30.57 42.38 -26.49
C VAL A 138 29.69 41.21 -26.03
N ALA A 139 29.65 40.95 -24.72
CA ALA A 139 29.05 39.72 -24.16
C ALA A 139 29.71 38.45 -24.71
N ASN A 140 31.02 38.51 -24.91
CA ASN A 140 31.78 37.49 -25.59
C ASN A 140 32.23 36.34 -24.67
N GLN A 141 31.98 36.44 -23.35
CA GLN A 141 32.19 35.37 -22.38
C GLN A 141 30.85 34.77 -21.94
N VAL A 142 30.70 33.45 -22.08
CA VAL A 142 29.47 32.73 -21.76
C VAL A 142 29.77 31.49 -20.94
N GLU A 143 28.96 31.28 -19.92
CA GLU A 143 28.98 30.08 -19.11
C GLU A 143 27.87 29.10 -19.53
N LEU A 144 28.24 27.85 -19.81
CA LEU A 144 27.33 26.80 -20.27
C LEU A 144 27.44 25.58 -19.35
N LYS A 145 26.29 25.04 -18.93
CA LYS A 145 26.24 23.77 -18.21
C LYS A 145 26.05 22.62 -19.21
N VAL A 146 27.06 21.78 -19.35
CA VAL A 146 27.09 20.65 -20.29
C VAL A 146 26.95 19.34 -19.52
N LYS A 147 26.07 18.45 -19.99
CA LYS A 147 25.90 17.10 -19.43
C LYS A 147 26.73 16.10 -20.22
N VAL A 148 27.58 15.35 -19.56
CA VAL A 148 28.27 14.18 -20.13
C VAL A 148 27.44 12.95 -19.79
N SER A 149 26.92 12.31 -20.84
CA SER A 149 26.08 11.14 -20.76
C SER A 149 26.84 9.85 -21.05
N THR A 150 26.42 8.77 -20.42
CA THR A 150 27.02 7.43 -20.58
C THR A 150 25.95 6.34 -20.65
N GLU A 151 26.39 5.14 -21.05
CA GLU A 151 25.59 3.92 -21.07
C GLU A 151 26.04 2.98 -19.96
N VAL A 152 25.08 2.45 -19.20
CA VAL A 152 25.32 1.46 -18.15
C VAL A 152 25.18 0.03 -18.68
N ALA A 153 26.08 -0.84 -18.26
CA ALA A 153 25.97 -2.28 -18.39
C ALA A 153 25.92 -2.93 -17.01
N VAL A 154 25.06 -3.95 -16.87
CA VAL A 154 25.04 -4.83 -15.70
C VAL A 154 26.02 -5.96 -15.95
N THR A 155 27.01 -6.09 -15.08
CA THR A 155 27.96 -7.19 -15.09
C THR A 155 27.85 -7.99 -13.81
N ASN A 156 28.27 -9.25 -13.88
CA ASN A 156 28.37 -10.11 -12.71
C ASN A 156 27.09 -10.25 -11.86
N MET A 157 25.91 -10.38 -12.51
CA MET A 157 24.64 -10.60 -11.81
C MET A 157 24.52 -12.04 -11.32
N ASP A 158 24.70 -12.23 -10.01
CA ASP A 158 24.61 -13.50 -9.30
C ASP A 158 23.36 -13.54 -8.42
N LEU A 159 22.56 -14.59 -8.58
CA LEU A 159 21.42 -14.91 -7.73
C LEU A 159 21.76 -16.11 -6.87
N SER A 160 21.70 -15.94 -5.56
CA SER A 160 22.10 -16.92 -4.56
C SER A 160 20.94 -17.30 -3.65
N VAL A 161 20.82 -18.59 -3.36
CA VAL A 161 19.98 -19.08 -2.26
C VAL A 161 20.91 -19.54 -1.15
N VAL A 162 20.77 -18.92 0.01
CA VAL A 162 21.63 -19.13 1.19
C VAL A 162 20.81 -19.86 2.25
N ASP A 163 21.27 -21.03 2.67
CA ASP A 163 20.68 -21.77 3.78
C ASP A 163 21.08 -21.13 5.11
N LYS A 164 20.09 -20.85 5.98
CA LYS A 164 20.29 -20.11 7.23
C LYS A 164 21.14 -20.90 8.24
N ASP A 165 21.04 -22.24 8.20
CA ASP A 165 21.81 -23.13 9.05
C ASP A 165 23.20 -23.46 8.47
N GLN A 166 23.54 -22.90 7.30
CA GLN A 166 24.78 -23.17 6.55
C GLN A 166 25.08 -24.66 6.32
N SER A 167 24.05 -25.50 6.42
CA SER A 167 24.17 -26.96 6.32
C SER A 167 24.40 -27.40 4.87
N ILE A 168 23.89 -26.60 3.93
CA ILE A 168 24.07 -26.75 2.48
C ILE A 168 24.84 -25.52 1.97
N GLY A 169 25.84 -25.76 1.10
CA GLY A 169 26.59 -24.67 0.47
C GLY A 169 25.71 -23.77 -0.41
N THR A 170 26.04 -22.48 -0.46
CA THR A 170 25.31 -21.47 -1.24
C THR A 170 25.18 -21.87 -2.70
N LYS A 171 23.94 -21.90 -3.22
CA LYS A 171 23.67 -22.17 -4.63
C LYS A 171 23.58 -20.86 -5.40
N THR A 172 24.63 -20.52 -6.15
CA THR A 172 24.68 -19.32 -6.99
C THR A 172 24.37 -19.63 -8.45
N THR A 173 23.55 -18.79 -9.09
CA THR A 173 23.21 -18.84 -10.52
C THR A 173 23.49 -17.47 -11.13
N ARG A 174 24.39 -17.41 -12.12
CA ARG A 174 24.67 -16.21 -12.91
C ARG A 174 23.57 -16.00 -13.95
N VAL A 175 23.15 -14.76 -14.15
CA VAL A 175 22.16 -14.37 -15.17
C VAL A 175 22.69 -13.19 -15.97
N ASP A 176 22.66 -13.27 -17.30
CA ASP A 176 23.14 -12.19 -18.16
C ASP A 176 22.00 -11.27 -18.61
N TYR A 177 22.22 -9.96 -18.56
CA TYR A 177 21.27 -8.98 -19.11
C TYR A 177 21.20 -9.11 -20.65
N PRO A 178 20.01 -9.04 -21.29
CA PRO A 178 18.67 -8.80 -20.74
C PRO A 178 17.83 -10.07 -20.51
N SER A 179 18.46 -11.24 -20.32
CA SER A 179 17.76 -12.52 -20.19
C SER A 179 17.11 -12.70 -18.81
N LYS A 180 16.09 -13.54 -18.69
CA LYS A 180 15.50 -13.91 -17.39
C LYS A 180 16.08 -15.23 -16.90
N ALA A 181 16.27 -15.39 -15.59
CA ALA A 181 16.65 -16.66 -15.00
C ALA A 181 15.68 -17.80 -15.39
N LYS A 182 16.23 -18.98 -15.72
CA LYS A 182 15.45 -20.12 -16.21
C LYS A 182 14.58 -20.79 -15.14
N SER A 183 15.04 -20.76 -13.89
CA SER A 183 14.35 -21.35 -12.74
C SER A 183 13.93 -20.27 -11.75
N SER A 184 12.82 -20.52 -11.05
CA SER A 184 12.43 -19.71 -9.90
C SER A 184 13.31 -20.00 -8.68
N PHE A 185 13.48 -19.00 -7.82
CA PHE A 185 14.18 -19.12 -6.55
C PHE A 185 13.17 -19.16 -5.42
N THR A 186 13.44 -19.88 -4.34
CA THR A 186 12.56 -19.94 -3.16
C THR A 186 13.25 -19.22 -2.01
N ALA A 187 12.53 -18.37 -1.30
CA ALA A 187 12.95 -17.83 -0.02
C ALA A 187 11.87 -18.11 1.03
N ASP A 188 12.26 -18.69 2.15
CA ASP A 188 11.39 -19.07 3.26
C ASP A 188 12.14 -18.95 4.59
N SER A 189 11.63 -19.53 5.68
CA SER A 189 12.24 -19.45 7.00
C SER A 189 13.61 -20.15 7.10
N HIS A 190 13.93 -21.05 6.18
CA HIS A 190 15.18 -21.79 6.14
C HIS A 190 16.14 -21.25 5.07
N GLN A 191 15.61 -20.66 3.99
CA GLN A 191 16.39 -20.18 2.86
C GLN A 191 16.24 -18.67 2.64
N ASN A 192 17.35 -17.94 2.70
CA ASN A 192 17.43 -16.54 2.32
C ASN A 192 17.75 -16.40 0.82
N PHE A 193 17.23 -15.36 0.20
CA PHE A 193 17.59 -15.00 -1.17
C PHE A 193 18.56 -13.83 -1.18
N ALA A 194 19.64 -13.96 -1.93
CA ALA A 194 20.62 -12.88 -2.10
C ALA A 194 20.89 -12.64 -3.58
N MET A 195 21.10 -11.38 -3.93
CA MET A 195 21.45 -10.93 -5.27
C MET A 195 22.68 -10.02 -5.16
N SER A 196 23.65 -10.23 -6.04
CA SER A 196 24.80 -9.33 -6.17
C SER A 196 25.08 -9.01 -7.62
N PHE A 197 25.43 -7.77 -7.93
CA PHE A 197 25.73 -7.31 -9.28
C PHE A 197 26.68 -6.12 -9.27
N GLN A 198 27.27 -5.83 -10.42
CA GLN A 198 28.11 -4.67 -10.67
C GLN A 198 27.53 -3.86 -11.82
N LEU A 199 27.71 -2.55 -11.75
CA LEU A 199 27.31 -1.62 -12.79
C LEU A 199 28.57 -0.98 -13.33
N VAL A 200 28.76 -1.06 -14.64
CA VAL A 200 29.94 -0.50 -15.33
C VAL A 200 29.51 0.34 -16.51
N ASP A 201 30.33 1.31 -16.84
CA ASP A 201 30.22 2.08 -18.08
C ASP A 201 30.59 1.17 -19.27
N VAL A 202 29.73 1.11 -20.29
CA VAL A 202 29.92 0.27 -21.49
C VAL A 202 31.22 0.62 -22.24
N ASN A 203 31.59 1.90 -22.27
CA ASN A 203 32.66 2.41 -23.10
C ASN A 203 34.02 2.38 -22.39
N THR A 204 34.04 2.69 -21.09
CA THR A 204 35.29 2.75 -20.32
C THR A 204 35.56 1.48 -19.50
N GLY A 205 34.53 0.67 -19.23
CA GLY A 205 34.61 -0.49 -18.33
C GLY A 205 34.82 -0.12 -16.87
N LEU A 206 34.78 1.17 -16.52
CA LEU A 206 34.90 1.66 -15.15
C LEU A 206 33.60 1.44 -14.39
N GLU A 207 33.72 1.23 -13.08
CA GLU A 207 32.58 1.07 -12.18
C GLU A 207 31.77 2.36 -12.14
N LEU A 208 30.45 2.21 -12.25
CA LEU A 208 29.50 3.31 -12.23
C LEU A 208 28.61 3.19 -10.99
N ILE A 209 28.34 4.34 -10.35
CA ILE A 209 27.43 4.45 -9.21
C ILE A 209 26.27 5.35 -9.62
N PRO A 210 25.18 4.78 -10.19
CA PRO A 210 24.01 5.57 -10.58
C PRO A 210 23.27 6.11 -9.36
N HIS A 211 22.61 7.25 -9.54
CA HIS A 211 21.77 7.85 -8.50
C HIS A 211 20.59 6.97 -8.05
N GLN A 212 19.98 6.20 -8.96
CA GLN A 212 18.84 5.32 -8.63
C GLN A 212 19.18 3.87 -8.97
N THR A 213 19.20 3.02 -7.95
CA THR A 213 19.38 1.58 -8.05
C THR A 213 18.39 0.89 -7.12
N PHE A 214 17.28 0.42 -7.70
CA PHE A 214 16.19 -0.20 -6.95
C PHE A 214 15.98 -1.65 -7.34
N VAL A 215 15.62 -2.46 -6.35
CA VAL A 215 15.21 -3.84 -6.49
C VAL A 215 13.72 -3.91 -6.17
N ARG A 216 12.90 -4.14 -7.18
CA ARG A 216 11.45 -4.18 -7.04
C ARG A 216 10.94 -5.61 -7.11
N LEU A 217 10.19 -6.05 -6.11
CA LEU A 217 9.49 -7.32 -6.07
C LEU A 217 8.01 -7.08 -6.32
N HIS A 218 7.49 -7.60 -7.44
CA HIS A 218 6.09 -7.42 -7.84
C HIS A 218 5.31 -8.74 -7.72
N ASN A 219 4.28 -8.78 -6.88
CA ASN A 219 3.44 -9.96 -6.69
C ASN A 219 2.54 -10.18 -7.91
N GLN A 220 2.75 -11.29 -8.62
CA GLN A 220 2.06 -11.58 -9.88
C GLN A 220 0.54 -11.77 -9.73
N LYS A 221 0.06 -12.13 -8.53
CA LYS A 221 -1.37 -12.39 -8.29
C LYS A 221 -2.11 -11.19 -7.75
N THR A 222 -1.48 -10.42 -6.86
CA THR A 222 -2.13 -9.34 -6.11
C THR A 222 -1.85 -7.96 -6.68
N GLY A 223 -0.80 -7.83 -7.49
CA GLY A 223 -0.31 -6.55 -8.01
C GLY A 223 0.47 -5.72 -6.98
N GLN A 224 0.59 -6.17 -5.74
CA GLN A 224 1.40 -5.52 -4.70
C GLN A 224 2.86 -5.43 -5.15
N GLU A 225 3.52 -4.32 -4.87
CA GLU A 225 4.93 -4.14 -5.13
C GLU A 225 5.67 -3.64 -3.88
N VAL A 226 6.88 -4.15 -3.69
CA VAL A 226 7.80 -3.73 -2.64
C VAL A 226 9.11 -3.34 -3.31
N VAL A 227 9.67 -2.18 -2.94
CA VAL A 227 10.86 -1.61 -3.57
C VAL A 227 11.95 -1.43 -2.52
N PHE A 228 13.11 -2.01 -2.79
CA PHE A 228 14.30 -1.88 -1.97
C PHE A 228 15.37 -1.06 -2.66
N VAL A 229 16.12 -0.30 -1.89
CA VAL A 229 17.32 0.40 -2.36
C VAL A 229 18.48 -0.60 -2.35
N ALA A 230 19.21 -0.69 -3.48
CA ALA A 230 20.48 -1.41 -3.53
C ALA A 230 21.61 -0.40 -3.39
N GLU A 231 22.42 -0.57 -2.34
CA GLU A 231 23.60 0.26 -2.08
C GLU A 231 24.88 -0.49 -2.46
N PRO A 232 25.88 0.20 -3.02
CA PRO A 232 27.17 -0.40 -3.34
C PRO A 232 27.99 -0.60 -2.06
N ASP A 233 28.75 -1.69 -1.99
CA ASP A 233 29.76 -1.90 -0.95
C ASP A 233 31.06 -1.12 -1.22
N SER A 234 32.08 -1.29 -0.37
CA SER A 234 33.39 -0.63 -0.53
C SER A 234 34.17 -1.05 -1.79
N LYS A 235 33.71 -2.07 -2.51
CA LYS A 235 34.24 -2.54 -3.80
C LYS A 235 33.30 -2.21 -4.96
N ASN A 236 32.38 -1.26 -4.75
CA ASN A 236 31.34 -0.88 -5.72
C ASN A 236 30.49 -2.06 -6.23
N GLN A 237 30.36 -3.12 -5.42
CA GLN A 237 29.48 -4.24 -5.71
C GLN A 237 28.14 -4.01 -5.00
N TYR A 238 27.06 -4.01 -5.77
CA TYR A 238 25.72 -3.91 -5.23
C TYR A 238 25.30 -5.26 -4.66
N LYS A 239 24.76 -5.25 -3.44
CA LYS A 239 24.26 -6.45 -2.75
C LYS A 239 22.87 -6.20 -2.22
N PHE A 240 22.01 -7.17 -2.43
CA PHE A 240 20.66 -7.20 -1.91
C PHE A 240 20.44 -8.55 -1.24
N GLU A 241 20.02 -8.53 0.02
CA GLU A 241 19.66 -9.73 0.77
C GLU A 241 18.22 -9.62 1.25
N LEU A 242 17.48 -10.70 1.06
CA LEU A 242 16.10 -10.87 1.44
C LEU A 242 16.00 -12.02 2.46
N ASP A 243 16.01 -11.64 3.73
CA ASP A 243 15.63 -12.53 4.84
C ASP A 243 14.12 -12.40 5.08
N THR A 244 13.41 -13.52 4.95
CA THR A 244 11.95 -13.54 5.06
C THR A 244 11.46 -13.31 6.49
N ALA A 245 12.27 -13.60 7.52
CA ALA A 245 11.92 -13.38 8.91
C ALA A 245 12.07 -11.90 9.29
N GLU A 246 13.14 -11.25 8.82
CA GLU A 246 13.40 -9.84 9.14
C GLU A 246 12.50 -8.89 8.36
N ARG A 247 12.23 -9.19 7.09
CA ARG A 247 11.50 -8.28 6.18
C ARG A 247 10.02 -8.62 6.02
N LYS A 248 9.47 -9.55 6.81
CA LYS A 248 8.06 -9.98 6.75
C LYS A 248 7.05 -8.82 6.75
N SER A 249 7.31 -7.77 7.54
CA SER A 249 6.43 -6.59 7.65
C SER A 249 6.35 -5.77 6.37
N GLU A 250 7.44 -5.69 5.59
CA GLU A 250 7.49 -4.93 4.33
C GLU A 250 6.62 -5.55 3.23
N PHE A 251 6.37 -6.85 3.33
CA PHE A 251 5.49 -7.61 2.44
C PHE A 251 4.09 -7.83 3.01
N ASP A 252 3.74 -7.21 4.14
CA ASP A 252 2.49 -7.49 4.88
C ASP A 252 2.27 -8.99 5.14
N SER A 253 3.35 -9.77 5.29
CA SER A 253 3.34 -11.24 5.41
C SER A 253 2.71 -11.99 4.22
N MET A 254 2.60 -11.36 3.05
CA MET A 254 1.94 -11.94 1.89
C MET A 254 2.84 -12.92 1.13
N SER A 255 2.57 -14.22 1.31
CA SER A 255 3.24 -15.27 0.54
C SER A 255 2.77 -15.29 -0.92
N GLY A 256 3.68 -15.57 -1.85
CA GLY A 256 3.36 -15.56 -3.28
C GLY A 256 4.58 -15.64 -4.19
N THR A 257 4.32 -15.65 -5.49
CA THR A 257 5.36 -15.55 -6.52
C THR A 257 5.55 -14.09 -6.90
N TYR A 258 6.74 -13.57 -6.65
CA TYR A 258 7.14 -12.21 -6.95
C TYR A 258 8.09 -12.21 -8.15
N SER A 259 7.85 -11.33 -9.12
CA SER A 259 8.84 -11.03 -10.15
C SER A 259 9.82 -9.98 -9.63
N LEU A 260 11.10 -10.33 -9.67
CA LEU A 260 12.23 -9.50 -9.25
C LEU A 260 12.67 -8.62 -10.42
N TYR A 261 12.52 -7.31 -10.28
CA TYR A 261 12.96 -6.31 -11.23
C TYR A 261 14.17 -5.55 -10.68
N LEU A 262 15.20 -5.40 -11.50
CA LEU A 262 16.25 -4.43 -11.28
C LEU A 262 15.91 -3.15 -12.05
N ILE A 263 15.91 -2.02 -11.35
CA ILE A 263 15.68 -0.68 -11.89
C ILE A 263 16.94 0.14 -11.68
N VAL A 264 17.57 0.60 -12.77
CA VAL A 264 18.75 1.45 -12.73
C VAL A 264 18.49 2.72 -13.54
N GLY A 265 18.71 3.88 -12.93
CA GLY A 265 18.50 5.17 -13.57
C GLY A 265 19.38 6.28 -12.99
N ASP A 266 19.77 7.21 -13.84
CA ASP A 266 20.47 8.44 -13.48
C ASP A 266 20.18 9.49 -14.57
N ALA A 267 20.31 10.77 -14.25
CA ALA A 267 20.16 11.86 -15.21
C ALA A 267 21.23 11.86 -16.31
N THR A 268 22.39 11.26 -16.03
CA THR A 268 23.50 11.10 -16.98
C THR A 268 23.39 9.83 -17.83
N LEU A 269 22.53 8.87 -17.46
CA LEU A 269 22.37 7.63 -18.22
C LEU A 269 21.51 7.82 -19.47
N GLU A 270 21.95 7.26 -20.60
CA GLU A 270 21.19 7.25 -21.86
C GLU A 270 20.22 6.05 -21.93
N ASN A 271 20.56 4.94 -21.28
CA ASN A 271 19.86 3.67 -21.34
C ASN A 271 19.34 3.25 -19.94
N PRO A 272 18.24 3.84 -19.42
CA PRO A 272 17.67 3.41 -18.14
C PRO A 272 17.26 1.93 -18.22
N ILE A 273 17.62 1.16 -17.19
CA ILE A 273 17.38 -0.29 -17.16
C ILE A 273 16.15 -0.59 -16.32
N LEU A 274 15.20 -1.32 -16.90
CA LEU A 274 14.14 -2.03 -16.19
C LEU A 274 14.18 -3.48 -16.63
N TRP A 275 14.66 -4.36 -15.77
CA TRP A 275 14.95 -5.75 -16.13
C TRP A 275 14.28 -6.73 -15.18
N ASN A 276 13.47 -7.65 -15.71
CA ASN A 276 12.93 -8.79 -14.96
C ASN A 276 14.00 -9.87 -14.85
N VAL A 277 14.69 -9.91 -13.72
CA VAL A 277 15.85 -10.78 -13.49
C VAL A 277 15.42 -12.23 -13.24
N ALA A 278 14.43 -12.44 -12.37
CA ALA A 278 13.97 -13.76 -11.95
C ALA A 278 12.59 -13.72 -11.29
N ASP A 279 11.99 -14.89 -11.10
CA ASP A 279 10.84 -15.04 -10.20
C ASP A 279 11.29 -15.65 -8.86
N VAL A 280 10.87 -15.03 -7.76
CA VAL A 280 11.17 -15.44 -6.38
C VAL A 280 9.88 -15.83 -5.68
N VAL A 281 9.82 -17.05 -5.16
CA VAL A 281 8.70 -17.59 -4.40
C VAL A 281 8.96 -17.32 -2.92
N LEU A 282 8.18 -16.40 -2.34
CA LEU A 282 8.28 -16.03 -0.93
C LEU A 282 7.23 -16.80 -0.11
N LYS A 283 7.68 -17.43 0.97
CA LYS A 283 6.83 -18.12 1.95
C LYS A 283 7.13 -17.63 3.36
N PHE A 284 6.13 -17.01 3.99
CA PHE A 284 6.21 -16.59 5.39
C PHE A 284 5.55 -17.66 6.29
N VAL A 285 6.16 -17.93 7.44
CA VAL A 285 5.59 -18.78 8.51
C VAL A 285 4.63 -17.90 9.32
N ASP A 286 3.42 -18.38 9.60
CA ASP A 286 2.20 -17.68 10.09
C ASP A 286 1.41 -16.97 8.96
N GLU A 287 0.13 -17.23 8.68
CA GLU A 287 -0.96 -17.92 9.38
C GLU A 287 -1.74 -18.89 8.45
N GLU A 288 -2.55 -19.76 9.06
CA GLU A 288 -3.53 -20.63 8.39
C GLU A 288 -4.31 -19.90 7.29
N ALA A 289 -4.27 -20.49 6.09
CA ALA A 289 -4.92 -20.03 4.86
C ALA A 289 -4.38 -18.70 4.30
N PRO A 290 -4.32 -18.53 2.97
CA PRO A 290 -4.15 -17.20 2.40
C PRO A 290 -5.33 -16.37 2.90
N ALA A 291 -5.10 -15.47 3.86
CA ALA A 291 -6.04 -14.40 4.13
C ALA A 291 -6.33 -13.78 2.77
N ALA A 292 -7.55 -14.01 2.27
CA ALA A 292 -7.94 -13.61 0.93
C ALA A 292 -7.52 -12.15 0.78
N VAL A 293 -6.75 -11.87 -0.26
CA VAL A 293 -6.15 -10.57 -0.59
C VAL A 293 -7.25 -9.52 -0.50
N GLN A 294 -7.46 -8.98 0.69
CA GLN A 294 -8.42 -7.92 0.90
C GLN A 294 -7.63 -6.68 0.55
N SER A 295 -7.56 -6.40 -0.76
CA SER A 295 -7.58 -5.00 -1.19
C SER A 295 -8.58 -4.30 -0.29
N LYS A 296 -8.15 -3.30 0.49
CA LYS A 296 -9.00 -2.52 1.40
C LYS A 296 -10.14 -1.91 0.57
N THR A 297 -11.16 -2.71 0.34
CA THR A 297 -12.30 -2.41 -0.52
C THR A 297 -13.31 -1.77 0.40
N LEU A 298 -13.00 -0.53 0.78
CA LEU A 298 -13.81 0.31 1.65
C LEU A 298 -15.23 0.52 1.07
N TYR A 299 -15.39 0.31 -0.24
CA TYR A 299 -16.62 0.56 -1.00
C TYR A 299 -17.27 -0.73 -1.52
N VAL A 300 -17.33 -1.77 -0.69
CA VAL A 300 -18.06 -3.01 -1.02
C VAL A 300 -19.10 -3.28 0.08
N PRO A 301 -20.34 -3.68 -0.27
CA PRO A 301 -21.34 -4.05 0.73
C PRO A 301 -20.80 -5.20 1.59
N LYS A 302 -20.87 -5.04 2.91
CA LYS A 302 -20.50 -6.08 3.87
C LYS A 302 -21.46 -7.28 3.75
N PRO A 303 -21.01 -8.50 4.06
CA PRO A 303 -21.88 -9.66 4.08
C PRO A 303 -23.05 -9.44 5.06
N GLU A 304 -24.25 -9.88 4.68
CA GLU A 304 -25.44 -9.81 5.52
C GLU A 304 -25.27 -10.74 6.74
N ILE A 305 -25.57 -10.22 7.94
CA ILE A 305 -25.52 -10.99 9.19
C ILE A 305 -26.92 -11.53 9.47
N GLN A 306 -27.08 -12.86 9.46
CA GLN A 306 -28.34 -13.52 9.80
C GLN A 306 -28.36 -13.89 11.29
N HIS A 307 -29.41 -13.48 12.01
CA HIS A 307 -29.58 -13.84 13.42
C HIS A 307 -30.01 -15.31 13.54
N LEU A 308 -29.16 -16.14 14.15
CA LEU A 308 -29.50 -17.53 14.46
C LEU A 308 -30.28 -17.59 15.77
N PHE A 309 -31.59 -17.81 15.67
CA PHE A 309 -32.44 -18.06 16.83
C PHE A 309 -32.07 -19.39 17.51
N ARG A 310 -32.31 -19.48 18.81
CA ARG A 310 -32.19 -20.75 19.54
C ARG A 310 -33.17 -21.76 18.95
N GLU A 311 -32.69 -22.98 18.70
CA GLU A 311 -33.56 -24.07 18.26
C GLU A 311 -34.60 -24.40 19.36
N PRO A 312 -35.87 -24.61 18.99
CA PRO A 312 -36.89 -25.02 19.96
C PRO A 312 -36.56 -26.40 20.51
N GLU A 313 -36.73 -26.57 21.82
CA GLU A 313 -36.53 -27.87 22.47
C GLU A 313 -37.46 -28.93 21.88
N LYS A 314 -36.92 -30.13 21.63
CA LYS A 314 -37.70 -31.25 21.10
C LYS A 314 -38.66 -31.78 22.18
N LYS A 315 -39.96 -31.69 21.92
CA LYS A 315 -41.00 -32.25 22.80
C LYS A 315 -41.12 -33.77 22.59
N PRO A 316 -41.38 -34.57 23.65
CA PRO A 316 -41.64 -36.01 23.50
C PRO A 316 -42.89 -36.31 22.67
N PRO A 317 -42.98 -37.52 22.07
CA PRO A 317 -44.18 -37.94 21.34
C PRO A 317 -45.42 -38.01 22.24
N THR A 318 -46.56 -37.51 21.74
CA THR A 318 -47.84 -37.46 22.49
C THR A 318 -48.32 -38.83 22.95
N VAL A 319 -48.06 -39.89 22.17
CA VAL A 319 -48.42 -41.28 22.53
C VAL A 319 -47.75 -41.71 23.83
N VAL A 320 -46.47 -41.36 24.00
CA VAL A 320 -45.72 -41.65 25.24
C VAL A 320 -46.35 -40.90 26.40
N SER A 321 -46.59 -39.59 26.26
CA SER A 321 -47.21 -38.78 27.31
C SER A 321 -48.58 -39.33 27.74
N ASN A 322 -49.47 -39.66 26.79
CA ASN A 322 -50.81 -40.18 27.08
C ASN A 322 -50.77 -41.55 27.78
N THR A 323 -49.84 -42.42 27.36
CA THR A 323 -49.65 -43.73 27.99
C THR A 323 -49.26 -43.58 29.46
N PHE A 324 -48.29 -42.72 29.76
CA PHE A 324 -47.87 -42.48 31.15
C PHE A 324 -48.95 -41.78 31.98
N THR A 325 -49.74 -40.87 31.41
CA THR A 325 -50.92 -40.31 32.10
C THR A 325 -51.91 -41.41 32.50
N GLY A 326 -52.19 -42.36 31.59
CA GLY A 326 -53.03 -43.52 31.91
C GLY A 326 -52.44 -44.40 33.02
N LEU A 327 -51.13 -44.65 32.98
CA LEU A 327 -50.42 -45.39 34.04
C LEU A 327 -50.51 -44.69 35.39
N VAL A 328 -50.44 -43.36 35.45
CA VAL A 328 -50.60 -42.57 36.70
C VAL A 328 -52.01 -42.67 37.27
N LEU A 329 -53.05 -42.82 36.44
CA LEU A 329 -54.43 -43.02 36.90
C LEU A 329 -54.72 -44.46 37.33
N SER A 330 -53.90 -45.43 36.91
CA SER A 330 -54.12 -46.85 37.20
C SER A 330 -54.16 -47.23 38.70
N PRO A 331 -53.33 -46.66 39.61
CA PRO A 331 -53.39 -47.00 41.03
C PRO A 331 -54.68 -46.50 41.69
N LEU A 332 -55.28 -45.40 41.20
CA LEU A 332 -56.57 -44.92 41.69
C LEU A 332 -57.69 -45.92 41.36
N LEU A 333 -57.70 -46.45 40.13
CA LEU A 333 -58.64 -47.49 39.72
C LEU A 333 -58.44 -48.75 40.56
N LEU A 334 -57.19 -49.16 40.80
CA LEU A 334 -56.87 -50.30 41.65
C LEU A 334 -57.38 -50.11 43.09
N LEU A 335 -57.21 -48.91 43.67
CA LEU A 335 -57.70 -48.57 45.00
C LEU A 335 -59.23 -48.75 45.10
N LEU A 336 -59.99 -48.27 44.11
CA LEU A 336 -61.44 -48.43 44.08
C LEU A 336 -61.86 -49.91 44.02
N ILE A 337 -61.18 -50.73 43.21
CA ILE A 337 -61.41 -52.19 43.15
C ILE A 337 -61.14 -52.84 44.52
N LEU A 338 -60.03 -52.48 45.17
CA LEU A 338 -59.67 -53.02 46.47
C LEU A 338 -60.66 -52.63 47.56
N TRP A 339 -61.15 -51.39 47.58
CA TRP A 339 -62.20 -50.96 48.50
C TRP A 339 -63.49 -51.78 48.37
N LEU A 340 -63.91 -52.06 47.14
CA LEU A 340 -65.06 -52.93 46.89
C LEU A 340 -64.83 -54.36 47.39
N LYS A 341 -63.63 -54.92 47.15
CA LYS A 341 -63.28 -56.28 47.63
C LYS A 341 -63.17 -56.37 49.16
N LEU A 342 -62.70 -55.33 49.82
CA LEU A 342 -62.56 -55.26 51.28
C LEU A 342 -63.87 -54.91 51.99
N GLY A 343 -64.94 -54.58 51.26
CA GLY A 343 -66.23 -54.22 51.83
C GLY A 343 -66.28 -52.83 52.46
N ALA A 344 -65.40 -51.91 52.06
CA ALA A 344 -65.44 -50.52 52.52
C ALA A 344 -66.77 -49.87 52.09
N ASN A 345 -67.57 -49.44 53.05
CA ASN A 345 -68.90 -48.88 52.80
C ASN A 345 -69.11 -47.56 53.54
N ILE A 346 -70.15 -46.83 53.14
CA ILE A 346 -70.52 -45.53 53.71
C ILE A 346 -71.77 -45.67 54.61
N SER A 347 -71.96 -46.83 55.26
CA SER A 347 -73.17 -47.13 56.06
C SER A 347 -73.40 -46.19 57.24
N ASN A 348 -72.34 -45.58 57.78
CA ASN A 348 -72.41 -44.66 58.93
C ASN A 348 -72.52 -43.18 58.53
N PHE A 349 -72.98 -42.88 57.31
CA PHE A 349 -73.19 -41.50 56.86
C PHE A 349 -74.45 -40.90 57.51
N SER A 350 -74.27 -39.84 58.29
CA SER A 350 -75.38 -39.12 58.92
C SER A 350 -75.77 -37.93 58.06
N PHE A 351 -77.05 -37.81 57.70
CA PHE A 351 -77.60 -36.64 57.00
C PHE A 351 -77.83 -35.44 57.93
N SER A 352 -76.82 -35.11 58.73
CA SER A 352 -76.79 -33.90 59.58
C SER A 352 -76.32 -32.70 58.75
N PRO A 353 -76.85 -31.48 58.98
CA PRO A 353 -76.36 -30.26 58.32
C PRO A 353 -74.84 -30.07 58.46
N SER A 354 -74.25 -30.38 59.62
CA SER A 354 -72.81 -30.28 59.84
C SER A 354 -72.00 -31.25 58.98
N THR A 355 -72.53 -32.47 58.75
CA THR A 355 -71.87 -33.51 57.96
C THR A 355 -71.92 -33.18 56.48
N ILE A 356 -73.07 -32.72 55.98
CA ILE A 356 -73.24 -32.32 54.59
C ILE A 356 -72.37 -31.10 54.29
N LEU A 357 -72.43 -30.06 55.14
CA LEU A 357 -71.66 -28.83 54.95
C LEU A 357 -70.14 -29.06 55.01
N PHE A 358 -69.67 -29.98 55.87
CA PHE A 358 -68.26 -30.34 55.93
C PHE A 358 -67.78 -31.03 54.64
N HIS A 359 -68.49 -32.06 54.15
CA HIS A 359 -68.07 -32.78 52.93
C HIS A 359 -68.24 -31.92 51.67
N ALA A 360 -69.32 -31.13 51.58
CA ALA A 360 -69.52 -30.18 50.49
C ALA A 360 -68.47 -29.07 50.50
N GLY A 361 -68.15 -28.52 51.69
CA GLY A 361 -67.09 -27.53 51.86
C GLY A 361 -65.71 -28.09 51.49
N HIS A 362 -65.41 -29.33 51.88
CA HIS A 362 -64.16 -30.00 51.49
C HIS A 362 -64.08 -30.25 49.97
N ALA A 363 -65.16 -30.72 49.34
CA ALA A 363 -65.23 -30.86 47.89
C ALA A 363 -65.07 -29.50 47.18
N ALA A 364 -65.68 -28.44 47.71
CA ALA A 364 -65.53 -27.08 47.20
C ALA A 364 -64.09 -26.55 47.33
N LEU A 365 -63.37 -26.90 48.41
CA LEU A 365 -61.94 -26.58 48.54
C LEU A 365 -61.09 -27.30 47.49
N LEU A 366 -61.32 -28.60 47.26
CA LEU A 366 -60.63 -29.35 46.20
C LEU A 366 -60.94 -28.80 44.81
N GLY A 367 -62.21 -28.46 44.55
CA GLY A 367 -62.63 -27.79 43.33
C GLY A 367 -61.98 -26.41 43.17
N LEU A 368 -61.89 -25.62 44.26
CA LEU A 368 -61.20 -24.33 44.25
C LEU A 368 -59.71 -24.48 43.89
N MET A 369 -59.03 -25.55 44.34
CA MET A 369 -57.65 -25.83 43.93
C MET A 369 -57.54 -26.12 42.43
N TYR A 370 -58.51 -26.81 41.84
CA TYR A 370 -58.58 -27.01 40.39
C TYR A 370 -58.83 -25.69 39.62
N VAL A 371 -59.72 -24.83 40.11
CA VAL A 371 -59.96 -23.51 39.49
C VAL A 371 -58.75 -22.58 39.68
N TYR A 372 -58.00 -22.73 40.76
CA TYR A 372 -56.70 -22.06 40.93
C TYR A 372 -55.68 -22.49 39.88
N TRP A 373 -55.57 -23.80 39.63
CA TRP A 373 -54.67 -24.31 38.61
C TRP A 373 -55.00 -23.81 37.19
N THR A 374 -56.28 -23.55 36.90
CA THR A 374 -56.74 -23.20 35.55
C THR A 374 -56.94 -21.70 35.30
N HIS A 375 -57.41 -20.93 36.31
CA HIS A 375 -57.92 -19.57 36.07
C HIS A 375 -57.63 -18.53 37.17
N LEU A 376 -57.67 -18.89 38.45
CA LEU A 376 -57.56 -17.89 39.53
C LEU A 376 -56.10 -17.51 39.81
N ASN A 377 -55.88 -16.24 40.16
CA ASN A 377 -54.62 -15.83 40.77
C ASN A 377 -54.58 -16.17 42.27
N MET A 378 -53.40 -16.03 42.87
CA MET A 378 -53.15 -16.39 44.26
C MET A 378 -54.05 -15.62 45.25
N PHE A 379 -54.22 -14.30 45.09
CA PHE A 379 -55.00 -13.48 46.03
C PHE A 379 -56.51 -13.80 45.97
N GLN A 380 -57.06 -14.01 44.78
CA GLN A 380 -58.44 -14.43 44.61
C GLN A 380 -58.68 -15.80 45.25
N THR A 381 -57.76 -16.74 45.02
CA THR A 381 -57.81 -18.09 45.61
C THR A 381 -57.79 -18.02 47.13
N LEU A 382 -56.87 -17.23 47.71
CA LEU A 382 -56.79 -17.04 49.16
C LEU A 382 -58.08 -16.44 49.74
N LYS A 383 -58.69 -15.47 49.07
CA LYS A 383 -59.98 -14.90 49.49
C LYS A 383 -61.09 -15.95 49.53
N TYR A 384 -61.26 -16.72 48.45
CA TYR A 384 -62.28 -17.77 48.40
C TYR A 384 -61.98 -18.91 49.38
N LEU A 385 -60.71 -19.27 49.53
CA LEU A 385 -60.24 -20.30 50.46
C LEU A 385 -60.49 -19.88 51.92
N ALA A 386 -60.28 -18.61 52.28
CA ALA A 386 -60.58 -18.11 53.62
C ALA A 386 -62.07 -18.24 53.95
N ILE A 387 -62.96 -17.89 52.99
CA ILE A 387 -64.41 -17.97 53.17
C ILE A 387 -64.87 -19.44 53.25
N VAL A 388 -64.57 -20.25 52.23
CA VAL A 388 -64.99 -21.67 52.16
C VAL A 388 -64.32 -22.48 53.27
N GLY A 389 -63.05 -22.22 53.55
CA GLY A 389 -62.28 -22.84 54.62
C GLY A 389 -62.84 -22.52 56.01
N GLY A 390 -63.20 -21.28 56.28
CA GLY A 390 -63.85 -20.89 57.53
C GLY A 390 -65.17 -21.63 57.77
N VAL A 391 -66.03 -21.71 56.75
CA VAL A 391 -67.29 -22.48 56.82
C VAL A 391 -67.02 -23.97 57.03
N THR A 392 -66.08 -24.54 56.29
CA THR A 392 -65.70 -25.97 56.39
C THR A 392 -65.14 -26.30 57.77
N PHE A 393 -64.34 -25.41 58.36
CA PHE A 393 -63.76 -25.57 59.69
C PHE A 393 -64.83 -25.66 60.78
N LEU A 394 -65.79 -24.73 60.80
CA LEU A 394 -66.88 -24.71 61.78
C LEU A 394 -67.78 -25.95 61.65
N ALA A 395 -68.13 -26.33 60.41
CA ALA A 395 -68.92 -27.52 60.13
C ALA A 395 -68.20 -28.80 60.57
N GLY A 396 -66.89 -28.89 60.29
CA GLY A 396 -66.03 -29.99 60.67
C GLY A 396 -65.90 -30.14 62.18
N ASN A 397 -65.70 -29.04 62.91
CA ASN A 397 -65.62 -29.05 64.37
C ASN A 397 -66.89 -29.68 64.99
N ARG A 398 -68.08 -29.24 64.53
CA ARG A 398 -69.35 -29.79 64.99
C ARG A 398 -69.57 -31.25 64.58
N MET A 399 -69.21 -31.62 63.35
CA MET A 399 -69.32 -33.01 62.88
C MET A 399 -68.42 -33.96 63.67
N LEU A 400 -67.16 -33.56 63.91
CA LEU A 400 -66.19 -34.36 64.66
C LEU A 400 -66.60 -34.52 66.12
N ALA A 401 -67.12 -33.45 66.76
CA ALA A 401 -67.67 -33.54 68.12
C ALA A 401 -68.82 -34.55 68.22
N GLN A 402 -69.77 -34.53 67.27
CA GLN A 402 -70.86 -35.52 67.22
C GLN A 402 -70.36 -36.96 67.03
N LYS A 403 -69.33 -37.15 66.20
CA LYS A 403 -68.69 -38.48 66.04
C LYS A 403 -67.96 -38.92 67.30
N ALA A 404 -67.32 -38.01 68.02
CA ALA A 404 -66.63 -38.30 69.28
C ALA A 404 -67.61 -38.73 70.37
N VAL A 405 -68.73 -38.03 70.54
CA VAL A 405 -69.80 -38.40 71.49
C VAL A 405 -70.32 -39.81 71.19
N LYS A 406 -70.68 -40.10 69.92
CA LYS A 406 -71.12 -41.45 69.52
C LYS A 406 -70.09 -42.54 69.80
N ARG A 407 -68.79 -42.22 69.79
CA ARG A 407 -67.72 -43.17 70.14
C ARG A 407 -67.62 -43.38 71.65
N MET A 408 -67.84 -42.34 72.44
CA MET A 408 -67.86 -42.43 73.91
C MET A 408 -69.08 -43.19 74.41
N GLU A 409 -70.24 -43.04 73.76
CA GLU A 409 -71.48 -43.77 74.10
C GLU A 409 -71.46 -45.26 73.70
N LYS A 410 -70.58 -45.65 72.75
CA LYS A 410 -70.42 -47.04 72.30
C LYS A 410 -69.34 -47.83 73.07
N LYS A 411 -68.62 -47.17 73.98
CA LYS A 411 -67.58 -47.74 74.85
C LYS A 411 -68.16 -47.97 76.23
#